data_AF-A0A818ER43-F1
#
_entry.id   AF-A0A818ER43-F1
#
_cell.length_a   1.000
_cell.length_b   1.000
_cell.length_c   1.000
_cell.angle_alpha   90.00
_cell.angle_beta   90.00
_cell.angle_gamma   90.00
#
_symmetry.space_group_name_H-M   'P 1'
#
loop_
_entity.id
_entity.type
_entity.pdbx_description
1 polymer ?
#
loop_
_entity_poly.entity_id
_entity_poly.type
_entity_poly.pdbx_seq_one_letter_code
_entity_poly.pdbx_strand_id
1 'polypeptide(L)'
;MLSENPNSWQSQSMAIIQFILAHKQGYLFEHEITEEIAPKYHQYVKRPIALDTIRKILESNEYQTKENFKRDIYLMLYNAMKYNPRYHHVHRSAKHLFNITLPFFNLSAQEIQEQIAAKSNIPLPTTTNDIPLAKRKRTK
;
A
#
# COMPACT_ATOMS: atom_id res chain seq x y z
N MET A 1 -18.00 3.08 4.77
CA MET A 1 -17.76 2.93 3.32
C MET A 1 -16.55 3.77 2.97
N LEU A 2 -15.52 3.19 2.35
CA LEU A 2 -14.40 3.96 1.78
C LEU A 2 -14.98 5.02 0.84
N SER A 3 -14.50 6.26 0.91
CA SER A 3 -15.02 7.32 0.05
C SER A 3 -14.83 6.93 -1.42
N GLU A 4 -15.90 7.00 -2.21
CA GLU A 4 -15.89 6.70 -3.66
C GLU A 4 -15.02 7.68 -4.48
N ASN A 5 -14.36 8.64 -3.83
CA ASN A 5 -13.43 9.56 -4.45
C ASN A 5 -12.04 8.89 -4.65
N PRO A 6 -11.63 8.58 -5.89
CA PRO A 6 -10.33 7.95 -6.18
C PRO A 6 -9.14 8.84 -5.79
N ASN A 7 -9.37 10.15 -5.58
CA ASN A 7 -8.36 11.10 -5.13
C ASN A 7 -8.28 11.24 -3.60
N SER A 8 -9.03 10.43 -2.86
CA SER A 8 -8.98 10.41 -1.40
C SER A 8 -7.68 9.81 -0.86
N TRP A 9 -7.27 10.20 0.35
CA TRP A 9 -6.13 9.58 1.01
C TRP A 9 -6.40 8.11 1.35
N GLN A 10 -7.67 7.71 1.50
CA GLN A 10 -8.07 6.32 1.68
C GLN A 10 -7.82 5.49 0.41
N SER A 11 -8.18 6.00 -0.76
CA SER A 11 -7.87 5.37 -2.06
C SER A 11 -6.36 5.27 -2.27
N GLN A 12 -5.61 6.33 -1.96
CA GLN A 12 -4.14 6.31 -1.95
C GLN A 12 -3.60 5.22 -1.00
N SER A 13 -4.13 5.14 0.21
CA SER A 13 -3.70 4.18 1.24
C SER A 13 -3.97 2.74 0.80
N MET A 14 -5.13 2.48 0.18
CA MET A 14 -5.45 1.17 -0.37
C MET A 14 -4.50 0.79 -1.52
N ALA A 15 -4.16 1.73 -2.41
CA ALA A 15 -3.17 1.50 -3.47
C ALA A 15 -1.77 1.18 -2.90
N ILE A 16 -1.38 1.82 -1.79
CA ILE A 16 -0.14 1.50 -1.06
C ILE A 16 -0.17 0.07 -0.50
N ILE A 17 -1.27 -0.36 0.12
CA ILE A 17 -1.43 -1.74 0.63
C ILE A 17 -1.29 -2.74 -0.53
N GLN A 18 -1.99 -2.48 -1.64
CA GLN A 18 -1.95 -3.34 -2.83
C GLN A 18 -0.55 -3.43 -3.42
N PHE A 19 0.17 -2.31 -3.48
CA PHE A 19 1.56 -2.30 -3.93
C PHE A 19 2.46 -3.19 -3.07
N ILE A 20 2.37 -3.08 -1.74
CA ILE A 20 3.21 -3.88 -0.84
C ILE A 20 2.89 -5.37 -1.02
N LEU A 21 1.61 -5.75 -1.14
CA LEU A 21 1.20 -7.13 -1.31
C LEU A 21 1.57 -7.70 -2.70
N ALA A 22 1.53 -6.88 -3.74
CA ALA A 22 1.95 -7.28 -5.09
C ALA A 22 3.47 -7.49 -5.20
N HIS A 23 4.27 -6.97 -4.26
CA HIS A 23 5.70 -7.22 -4.23
C HIS A 23 5.98 -8.70 -3.92
N LYS A 24 7.01 -9.28 -4.54
CA LYS A 24 7.41 -10.70 -4.35
C LYS A 24 7.69 -11.12 -2.90
N GLN A 25 7.89 -10.15 -1.99
CA GLN A 25 8.08 -10.38 -0.56
C GLN A 25 6.97 -9.78 0.32
N GLY A 26 5.88 -9.32 -0.29
CA GLY A 26 4.73 -8.74 0.41
C GLY A 26 4.08 -9.70 1.41
N TYR A 27 4.03 -10.99 1.05
CA TYR A 27 3.47 -12.06 1.88
C TYR A 27 4.10 -12.14 3.29
N LEU A 28 5.35 -11.69 3.46
CA LEU A 28 6.03 -11.67 4.77
C LEU A 28 5.41 -10.69 5.78
N PHE A 29 4.55 -9.79 5.31
CA PHE A 29 3.98 -8.69 6.08
C PHE A 29 2.44 -8.72 6.08
N GLU A 30 1.84 -9.74 5.45
CA GLU A 30 0.40 -9.81 5.26
C GLU A 30 -0.33 -10.10 6.57
N HIS A 31 0.12 -11.12 7.30
CA HIS A 31 -0.52 -11.63 8.51
C HIS A 31 0.27 -11.36 9.77
N GLU A 32 -0.44 -11.37 10.90
CA GLU A 32 0.18 -11.29 12.22
C GLU A 32 1.20 -12.41 12.44
N ILE A 33 2.27 -12.07 13.18
CA ILE A 33 3.40 -12.95 13.41
C ILE A 33 3.10 -13.86 14.60
N THR A 34 3.00 -15.17 14.37
CA THR A 34 2.81 -16.16 15.44
C THR A 34 4.13 -16.54 16.11
N GLU A 35 4.04 -17.15 17.30
CA GLU A 35 5.21 -17.67 18.04
C GLU A 35 5.95 -18.75 17.24
N GLU A 36 5.24 -19.53 16.41
CA GLU A 36 5.81 -20.56 15.54
C GLU A 36 6.70 -19.95 14.44
N ILE A 37 6.23 -18.85 13.83
CA ILE A 37 6.96 -18.17 12.75
C ILE A 37 8.14 -17.37 13.31
N ALA A 38 7.97 -16.77 14.49
CA ALA A 38 8.98 -15.94 15.12
C ALA A 38 8.98 -16.14 16.66
N PRO A 39 9.87 -17.02 17.17
CA PRO A 39 9.96 -17.28 18.60
C PRO A 39 10.23 -16.02 19.42
N LYS A 40 9.44 -15.80 20.48
CA LYS A 40 9.51 -14.66 21.39
C LYS A 40 9.24 -13.32 20.74
N TYR A 41 8.63 -13.28 19.55
CA TYR A 41 8.37 -12.03 18.83
C TYR A 41 7.65 -10.99 19.70
N HIS A 42 6.58 -11.39 20.37
CA HIS A 42 5.77 -10.54 21.26
C HIS A 42 6.51 -10.07 22.52
N GLN A 43 7.62 -10.71 22.89
CA GLN A 43 8.46 -10.24 24.00
C GLN A 43 9.30 -9.03 23.57
N TYR A 44 9.80 -9.02 22.33
CA TYR A 44 10.69 -7.98 21.78
C TYR A 44 9.94 -6.85 21.05
N VAL A 45 8.84 -7.18 20.37
CA VAL A 45 7.98 -6.25 19.63
C VAL A 45 6.74 -5.95 20.45
N LYS A 46 6.62 -4.70 20.91
CA LYS A 46 5.57 -4.28 21.85
C LYS A 46 4.23 -3.94 21.20
N ARG A 47 4.26 -3.57 19.91
CA ARG A 47 3.07 -3.27 19.12
C ARG A 47 3.15 -4.02 17.79
N PRO A 48 2.88 -5.34 17.78
CA PRO A 48 2.73 -6.10 16.54
C PRO A 48 1.64 -5.48 15.67
N ILE A 49 1.85 -5.51 14.36
CA ILE A 49 0.87 -5.11 13.37
C ILE A 49 1.26 -5.70 12.02
N ALA A 50 0.27 -6.02 11.19
CA ALA A 50 0.44 -6.58 9.85
C ALA A 50 -0.52 -5.89 8.86
N LEU A 51 -0.34 -6.13 7.55
CA LEU A 51 -1.12 -5.46 6.51
C LEU A 51 -2.61 -5.79 6.56
N ASP A 52 -2.99 -7.01 6.93
CA ASP A 52 -4.39 -7.40 7.06
C ASP A 52 -5.10 -6.58 8.16
N THR A 53 -4.46 -6.39 9.31
CA THR A 53 -4.93 -5.52 10.38
C THR A 53 -4.97 -4.06 9.93
N ILE A 54 -3.92 -3.56 9.28
CA ILE A 54 -3.89 -2.19 8.76
C ILE A 54 -5.03 -1.96 7.76
N ARG A 55 -5.27 -2.92 6.87
CA ARG A 55 -6.34 -2.87 5.88
C ARG A 55 -7.71 -2.81 6.55
N LYS A 56 -7.95 -3.69 7.53
CA LYS A 56 -9.22 -3.71 8.29
C LYS A 56 -9.50 -2.36 8.96
N ILE A 57 -8.51 -1.77 9.63
CA ILE A 57 -8.65 -0.44 10.27
C ILE A 57 -8.98 0.64 9.23
N LEU A 58 -8.35 0.59 8.05
CA LEU A 58 -8.63 1.51 6.95
C LEU A 58 -10.06 1.35 6.41
N GLU A 59 -10.50 0.13 6.15
CA GLU A 59 -11.83 -0.20 5.62
C GLU A 59 -12.95 0.12 6.61
N SER A 60 -12.70 -0.07 7.90
CA SER A 60 -13.58 0.34 9.01
C SER A 60 -13.62 1.86 9.23
N ASN A 61 -12.80 2.65 8.50
CA ASN A 61 -12.69 4.10 8.65
C ASN A 61 -12.29 4.52 10.08
N GLU A 62 -11.45 3.72 10.74
CA GLU A 62 -10.97 3.97 12.11
C GLU A 62 -9.72 4.87 12.14
N TYR A 63 -8.98 4.95 11.03
CA TYR A 63 -7.92 5.95 10.87
C TYR A 63 -8.52 7.35 10.70
N GLN A 64 -8.22 8.24 11.64
CA GLN A 64 -8.65 9.64 11.59
C GLN A 64 -7.88 10.46 10.54
N THR A 65 -6.62 10.10 10.28
CA THR A 65 -5.72 10.85 9.39
C THR A 65 -4.84 9.91 8.56
N LYS A 66 -4.38 10.40 7.40
CA LYS A 66 -3.37 9.71 6.58
C LYS A 66 -2.10 9.42 7.39
N GLU A 67 -1.75 10.31 8.31
CA GLU A 67 -0.57 10.18 9.16
C GLU A 67 -0.69 9.02 10.15
N ASN A 68 -1.90 8.66 10.61
CA ASN A 68 -2.09 7.47 11.43
C ASN A 68 -1.83 6.19 10.63
N PHE A 69 -2.42 6.08 9.44
CA PHE A 69 -2.16 4.96 8.52
C PHE A 69 -0.66 4.83 8.17
N LYS A 70 -0.02 5.96 7.82
CA LYS A 70 1.41 6.00 7.49
C LYS A 70 2.29 5.50 8.65
N ARG A 71 1.96 5.88 9.89
CA ARG A 71 2.69 5.42 11.09
C ARG A 71 2.60 3.91 11.25
N ASP A 72 1.46 3.30 10.95
CA ASP A 72 1.27 1.86 11.09
C ASP A 72 1.97 1.05 10.00
N ILE A 73 2.00 1.54 8.75
CA ILE A 73 2.87 0.99 7.70
C ILE A 73 4.34 1.02 8.11
N TYR A 74 4.79 2.13 8.70
CA TYR A 74 6.16 2.26 9.18
C TYR A 74 6.43 1.32 10.34
N LEU A 75 5.53 1.26 11.32
CA LEU A 75 5.64 0.40 12.49
C LEU A 75 5.79 -1.07 12.09
N MET A 76 4.98 -1.56 11.15
CA MET A 76 5.07 -2.91 10.62
C MET A 76 6.48 -3.23 10.08
N LEU A 77 7.00 -2.37 9.20
CA LEU A 77 8.32 -2.56 8.59
C LEU A 77 9.46 -2.39 9.61
N TYR A 78 9.33 -1.46 10.56
CA TYR A 78 10.30 -1.27 11.64
C TYR A 78 10.31 -2.44 12.62
N ASN A 79 9.15 -3.01 12.96
CA ASN A 79 9.07 -4.20 13.80
C ASN A 79 9.81 -5.37 13.15
N ALA A 80 9.62 -5.57 11.84
CA ALA A 80 10.36 -6.57 11.08
C ALA A 80 11.87 -6.31 11.09
N MET A 81 12.31 -5.06 10.89
CA MET A 81 13.75 -4.71 10.96
C MET A 81 14.32 -4.81 12.39
N LYS A 82 13.51 -4.58 13.43
CA LYS A 82 13.93 -4.63 14.84
C LYS A 82 14.11 -6.06 15.32
N TYR A 83 13.16 -6.93 15.00
CA TYR A 83 13.21 -8.34 15.41
C TYR A 83 14.28 -9.11 14.63
N ASN A 84 14.43 -8.82 13.34
CA ASN A 84 15.33 -9.57 12.47
C ASN A 84 16.73 -8.90 12.38
N PRO A 85 17.82 -9.66 12.54
CA PRO A 85 19.18 -9.16 12.30
C PRO A 85 19.38 -8.62 10.88
N ARG A 86 20.34 -7.70 10.67
CA ARG A 86 20.53 -7.00 9.38
C ARG A 86 20.84 -7.93 8.20
N TYR A 87 21.46 -9.07 8.46
CA TYR A 87 21.77 -10.10 7.47
C TYR A 87 20.59 -11.06 7.19
N HIS A 88 19.50 -10.98 7.97
CA HIS A 88 18.33 -11.80 7.75
C HIS A 88 17.53 -11.29 6.54
N HIS A 89 16.95 -12.22 5.77
CA HIS A 89 16.25 -11.87 4.54
C HIS A 89 15.03 -10.97 4.81
N VAL A 90 14.28 -11.22 5.90
CA VAL A 90 13.13 -10.38 6.30
C VAL A 90 13.55 -8.94 6.60
N HIS A 91 14.70 -8.73 7.26
CA HIS A 91 15.21 -7.38 7.52
C HIS A 91 15.50 -6.64 6.22
N ARG A 92 16.17 -7.30 5.27
CA ARG A 92 16.47 -6.72 3.96
C ARG A 92 15.20 -6.42 3.17
N SER A 93 14.23 -7.33 3.17
CA SER A 93 12.92 -7.13 2.53
C SER A 93 12.17 -5.95 3.13
N ALA A 94 12.13 -5.84 4.46
CA ALA A 94 11.45 -4.74 5.16
C ALA A 94 12.11 -3.39 4.84
N LYS A 95 13.44 -3.32 4.85
CA LYS A 95 14.19 -2.11 4.48
C LYS A 95 13.96 -1.73 3.01
N HIS A 96 13.93 -2.72 2.11
CA HIS A 96 13.67 -2.48 0.70
C HIS A 96 12.25 -1.93 0.48
N LEU A 97 11.23 -2.60 1.04
CA LEU A 97 9.83 -2.16 0.99
C LEU A 97 9.65 -0.76 1.57
N PHE A 98 10.28 -0.46 2.71
CA PHE A 98 10.26 0.88 3.29
C PHE A 98 10.71 1.93 2.26
N ASN A 99 11.89 1.73 1.65
CA ASN A 99 12.45 2.68 0.69
C ASN A 99 11.56 2.88 -0.56
N ILE A 100 10.97 1.80 -1.09
CA ILE A 100 10.16 1.90 -2.33
C ILE A 100 8.73 2.37 -2.06
N THR A 101 8.20 2.17 -0.84
CA THR A 101 6.86 2.61 -0.46
C THR A 101 6.81 4.08 -0.03
N LEU A 102 7.89 4.62 0.56
CA LEU A 102 7.89 6.00 1.07
C LEU A 102 7.42 7.07 0.08
N PRO A 103 7.88 7.08 -1.19
CA PRO A 103 7.49 8.10 -2.14
C PRO A 103 5.98 8.11 -2.42
N PHE A 104 5.29 6.97 -2.26
CA PHE A 104 3.88 6.84 -2.62
C PHE A 104 2.94 7.64 -1.72
N PHE A 105 3.39 8.01 -0.51
CA PHE A 105 2.62 8.91 0.36
C PHE A 105 2.46 10.33 -0.19
N ASN A 106 3.20 10.68 -1.24
CA ASN A 106 3.14 11.96 -1.94
C ASN A 106 2.45 11.86 -3.32
N LEU A 107 1.91 10.69 -3.68
CA LEU A 107 1.27 10.41 -4.97
C LEU A 107 -0.21 10.08 -4.82
N SER A 108 -1.05 10.46 -5.76
CA SER A 108 -2.44 10.00 -5.87
C SER A 108 -2.53 8.48 -6.06
N ALA A 109 -3.73 7.92 -5.80
CA ALA A 109 -3.98 6.50 -6.06
C ALA A 109 -3.75 6.13 -7.54
N GLN A 110 -4.12 7.03 -8.45
CA GLN A 110 -3.94 6.86 -9.89
C GLN A 110 -2.45 6.79 -10.26
N GLU A 111 -1.64 7.74 -9.80
CA GLU A 111 -0.18 7.74 -10.05
C GLU A 111 0.49 6.47 -9.52
N ILE A 112 0.04 5.95 -8.37
CA ILE A 112 0.54 4.69 -7.82
C ILE A 112 0.18 3.51 -8.74
N GLN A 113 -1.08 3.43 -9.20
CA GLN A 113 -1.54 2.37 -10.09
C GLN A 113 -0.79 2.39 -11.43
N GLU A 114 -0.56 3.57 -12.00
CA GLU A 114 0.23 3.73 -13.22
C GLU A 114 1.67 3.23 -13.04
N GLN A 115 2.30 3.53 -11.89
CA GLN A 115 3.64 3.02 -11.60
C GLN A 115 3.69 1.51 -11.35
N ILE A 116 2.64 0.91 -10.80
CA ILE A 116 2.51 -0.55 -10.67
C ILE A 116 2.40 -1.19 -12.06
N ALA A 117 1.52 -0.66 -12.92
CA ALA A 117 1.30 -1.16 -14.28
C ALA A 117 2.55 -1.02 -15.18
N ALA A 118 3.25 0.11 -15.09
CA ALA A 118 4.48 0.35 -15.85
C ALA A 118 5.60 -0.65 -15.51
N LYS A 119 5.63 -1.17 -14.28
CA LYS A 119 6.62 -2.18 -13.83
C LYS A 119 6.23 -3.62 -14.19
N SER A 120 4.98 -3.87 -14.56
CA SER A 120 4.46 -5.22 -14.88
C SER A 120 4.33 -5.52 -16.37
N ASN A 121 4.73 -4.61 -17.28
CA ASN A 121 4.60 -4.74 -18.74
C ASN A 121 3.15 -4.94 -19.25
N ILE A 122 2.13 -4.53 -18.50
CA ILE A 122 0.72 -4.61 -18.92
C ILE A 122 0.21 -3.19 -19.23
N PRO A 123 -0.22 -2.88 -20.47
CA PRO A 123 -0.82 -1.59 -20.79
C PRO A 123 -2.12 -1.39 -20.01
N LEU A 124 -2.28 -0.24 -19.37
CA LEU A 124 -3.52 0.17 -18.72
C LEU A 124 -4.62 0.32 -19.80
N PRO A 125 -5.85 -0.17 -19.58
CA PRO A 125 -6.97 0.19 -20.46
C PRO A 125 -7.24 1.69 -20.30
N THR A 126 -6.84 2.48 -21.30
CA THR A 126 -7.17 3.89 -21.40
C THR A 126 -8.67 4.04 -21.60
N THR A 127 -9.40 4.43 -20.55
CA THR A 127 -10.74 4.98 -20.69
C THR A 127 -10.63 6.36 -21.36
N THR A 128 -10.67 6.39 -22.68
CA THR A 128 -10.88 7.61 -23.44
C THR A 128 -12.37 7.99 -23.32
N ASN A 129 -12.72 8.62 -22.20
CA ASN A 129 -13.89 9.48 -22.13
C ASN A 129 -13.48 10.89 -22.59
N ASP A 130 -13.13 10.99 -23.87
CA ASP A 130 -13.09 12.24 -24.60
C ASP A 130 -13.85 12.01 -25.91
N ILE A 131 -15.18 12.18 -25.85
CA ILE A 131 -15.94 12.57 -27.03
C ILE A 131 -15.90 14.11 -27.04
N PRO A 132 -15.18 14.77 -27.96
CA PRO A 132 -15.28 16.21 -28.10
C PRO A 132 -16.70 16.56 -28.56
N LEU A 133 -17.43 17.34 -27.76
CA LEU A 133 -18.58 18.08 -28.24
C LEU A 133 -18.13 19.05 -29.35
N ALA A 134 -18.32 18.68 -30.62
CA ALA A 134 -18.20 19.64 -31.72
C ALA A 134 -19.11 19.32 -32.92
N LYS A 135 -20.26 20.02 -32.90
CA LYS A 135 -20.90 20.73 -34.02
C LYS A 135 -21.64 19.89 -35.09
N ARG A 136 -22.97 19.88 -34.93
CA ARG A 136 -23.96 19.70 -36.02
C ARG A 136 -23.61 20.59 -37.21
N LYS A 137 -23.35 19.99 -38.37
CA LYS A 137 -23.43 20.69 -39.66
C LYS A 137 -24.89 20.64 -40.13
N ARG A 138 -25.52 21.81 -40.23
CA ARG A 138 -26.65 22.05 -41.12
C ARG A 138 -26.10 22.16 -42.54
N THR A 139 -26.65 21.41 -43.49
CA THR A 139 -26.64 21.80 -44.90
C THR A 139 -27.83 21.21 -45.63
N LYS A 140 -28.65 22.16 -46.12
CA LYS A 140 -29.68 22.17 -47.18
C LYS A 140 -30.63 20.99 -47.32
#